data_AF-A0AAU5JWY0-F1
#
_entry.id   AF-A0AAU5JWY0-F1
#
_cell.length_a   1.000
_cell.length_b   1.000
_cell.length_c   1.000
_cell.angle_alpha   90.00
_cell.angle_beta   90.00
_cell.angle_gamma   90.00
#
_symmetry.space_group_name_H-M   'P 1'
#
loop_
_entity.id
_entity.type
_entity.pdbx_description
1 polymer ?
#
loop_
_entity_poly.entity_id
_entity_poly.type
_entity_poly.pdbx_seq_one_letter_code
_entity_poly.pdbx_strand_id
1 'polypeptide(L)'
;MSPTRARSPSTRGGSPRTSARPTSTTDFQQSARTRANEWAEKLVQAVKALTDADDGIRLALDAAVLDSDPMDGTFNGFNRNPQENPYPSLEEAGKAANMPKDRSAVAQWWRDLDPVTRGVVIRERGDELRAAGILDPLYRWKSPDSGSGPFDVEDPTPRDLWLHAQALGIATTGDVIGQTGASRNMLHYLRGTGETLDLDVDRILADDSGFRSKIENNHVAVNQDAWRRQALAEFHEAGGDRTVVVPVESRTRHTNLESDEWFRAVGAHAQNVSGFVTVTPDAHGGAPQVSLDYQVNVWDRYNWDPGKSTPFADGLISISDDDMGRLHKVGFAQEFDMKGSSSTHQHDLGSPTPPTTTPEDHGREGTRGDVSRGEEKNR
;
A
#
# COMPACT_ATOMS: atom_id res chain seq x y z
N MET A 1 -33.17 63.72 -63.28
CA MET A 1 -32.13 64.70 -63.66
C MET A 1 -31.10 64.75 -62.55
N SER A 2 -29.90 64.20 -62.77
CA SER A 2 -28.71 64.54 -61.96
C SER A 2 -28.18 65.90 -62.45
N PRO A 3 -27.60 66.74 -61.57
CA PRO A 3 -26.13 66.77 -61.42
C PRO A 3 -25.68 67.04 -59.95
N THR A 4 -24.63 66.39 -59.42
CA THR A 4 -23.18 66.65 -59.55
C THR A 4 -22.62 67.68 -58.54
N ARG A 5 -21.92 67.13 -57.53
CA ARG A 5 -20.63 67.56 -56.88
C ARG A 5 -20.46 68.96 -56.28
N ALA A 6 -20.13 68.98 -54.98
CA ALA A 6 -18.75 69.07 -54.42
C ALA A 6 -18.48 70.16 -53.36
N ARG A 7 -17.80 69.68 -52.29
CA ARG A 7 -16.80 70.31 -51.42
C ARG A 7 -17.25 71.16 -50.20
N SER A 8 -17.03 70.52 -49.05
CA SER A 8 -16.66 70.99 -47.70
C SER A 8 -15.58 72.11 -47.70
N PRO A 9 -15.33 72.86 -46.60
CA PRO A 9 -14.99 72.29 -45.28
C PRO A 9 -15.36 73.04 -43.98
N SER A 10 -15.45 72.24 -42.91
CA SER A 10 -14.86 72.41 -41.56
C SER A 10 -15.46 73.35 -40.49
N THR A 11 -15.75 72.65 -39.37
CA THR A 11 -15.48 72.95 -37.92
C THR A 11 -16.46 73.75 -37.04
N ARG A 12 -17.01 73.01 -36.05
CA ARG A 12 -16.82 73.10 -34.57
C ARG A 12 -18.08 73.30 -33.70
N GLY A 13 -18.20 72.41 -32.70
CA GLY A 13 -18.81 72.61 -31.37
C GLY A 13 -20.29 72.22 -31.27
N GLY A 14 -20.81 71.45 -30.30
CA GLY A 14 -20.25 70.84 -29.09
C GLY A 14 -21.40 70.26 -28.21
N SER A 15 -21.04 69.50 -27.17
CA SER A 15 -21.83 68.98 -26.01
C SER A 15 -22.69 67.71 -26.18
N PRO A 16 -22.98 66.94 -25.09
CA PRO A 16 -22.28 66.82 -23.79
C PRO A 16 -22.05 65.34 -23.33
N ARG A 17 -21.27 65.21 -22.25
CA ARG A 17 -20.97 63.99 -21.48
C ARG A 17 -22.19 63.40 -20.75
N THR A 18 -22.30 62.08 -20.77
CA THR A 18 -22.83 61.24 -19.68
C THR A 18 -21.83 60.14 -19.35
N SER A 19 -21.45 60.04 -18.08
CA SER A 19 -20.53 59.06 -17.53
C SER A 19 -21.19 57.69 -17.35
N ALA A 20 -20.67 56.67 -18.01
CA ALA A 20 -20.83 55.27 -17.61
C ALA A 20 -19.43 54.71 -17.31
N ARG A 21 -19.21 54.25 -16.06
CA ARG A 21 -18.00 53.53 -15.64
C ARG A 21 -17.93 52.18 -16.39
N PRO A 22 -16.78 51.75 -16.91
CA PRO A 22 -16.67 50.48 -17.60
C PRO A 22 -16.54 49.33 -16.59
N THR A 23 -17.27 48.24 -16.84
CA THR A 23 -17.19 46.90 -16.21
C THR A 23 -15.89 46.15 -16.58
N SER A 24 -14.80 46.85 -16.91
CA SER A 24 -13.63 46.26 -17.57
C SER A 24 -12.54 45.75 -16.64
N THR A 25 -12.61 46.01 -15.33
CA THR A 25 -11.55 45.62 -14.39
C THR A 25 -11.73 44.20 -13.84
N THR A 26 -12.95 43.76 -13.56
CA THR A 26 -13.20 42.43 -12.98
C THR A 26 -12.95 41.32 -14.00
N ASP A 27 -13.47 41.44 -15.22
CA ASP A 27 -13.27 40.45 -16.29
C ASP A 27 -11.81 40.40 -16.78
N PHE A 28 -11.12 41.54 -16.79
CA PHE A 28 -9.68 41.59 -17.08
C PHE A 28 -8.87 40.90 -15.98
N GLN A 29 -9.20 41.15 -14.71
CA GLN A 29 -8.53 40.49 -13.58
C GLN A 29 -8.80 38.98 -13.53
N GLN A 30 -10.01 38.54 -13.88
CA GLN A 30 -10.38 37.13 -13.94
C GLN A 30 -9.66 36.42 -15.11
N SER A 31 -9.69 37.02 -16.30
CA SER A 31 -8.97 36.48 -17.46
C SER A 31 -7.45 36.46 -17.29
N ALA A 32 -6.87 37.47 -16.62
CA ALA A 32 -5.45 37.48 -16.26
C ALA A 32 -5.10 36.39 -15.24
N ARG A 33 -5.96 36.14 -14.23
CA ARG A 33 -5.78 35.06 -13.26
C ARG A 33 -5.89 33.68 -13.90
N THR A 34 -6.87 33.46 -14.77
CA THR A 34 -7.02 32.19 -15.50
C THR A 34 -5.78 31.91 -16.35
N ARG A 35 -5.29 32.89 -17.13
CA ARG A 35 -4.06 32.72 -17.92
C ARG A 35 -2.84 32.50 -17.03
N ALA A 36 -2.72 33.23 -15.91
CA ALA A 36 -1.62 33.03 -14.97
C ALA A 36 -1.63 31.62 -14.38
N ASN A 37 -2.81 31.06 -14.07
CA ASN A 37 -2.96 29.70 -13.57
C ASN A 37 -2.62 28.66 -14.66
N GLU A 38 -3.06 28.86 -15.90
CA GLU A 38 -2.69 27.99 -17.04
C GLU A 38 -1.17 27.98 -17.28
N TRP A 39 -0.50 29.13 -17.14
CA TRP A 39 0.95 29.22 -17.23
C TRP A 39 1.65 28.59 -16.02
N ALA A 40 1.09 28.74 -14.82
CA ALA A 40 1.61 28.08 -13.61
C ALA A 40 1.50 26.55 -13.71
N GLU A 41 0.37 26.02 -14.21
CA GLU A 41 0.20 24.59 -14.44
C GLU A 41 1.19 24.05 -15.50
N LYS A 42 1.39 24.78 -16.60
CA LYS A 42 2.39 24.44 -17.61
C LYS A 42 3.82 24.47 -17.05
N LEU A 43 4.14 25.43 -16.19
CA LEU A 43 5.43 25.51 -15.52
C LEU A 43 5.61 24.38 -14.51
N VAL A 44 4.58 24.02 -13.74
CA VAL A 44 4.63 22.87 -12.82
C VAL A 44 4.82 21.57 -13.61
N GLN A 45 4.13 21.39 -14.74
CA GLN A 45 4.32 20.24 -15.63
C GLN A 45 5.73 20.22 -16.25
N ALA A 46 6.25 21.37 -16.69
CA ALA A 46 7.60 21.47 -17.24
C ALA A 46 8.69 21.24 -16.19
N VAL A 47 8.52 21.76 -14.97
CA VAL A 47 9.43 21.52 -13.84
C VAL A 47 9.38 20.05 -13.42
N LYS A 48 8.19 19.45 -13.34
CA LYS A 48 8.02 18.02 -13.06
C LYS A 48 8.74 17.17 -14.11
N ALA A 49 8.52 17.48 -15.39
CA ALA A 49 9.21 16.82 -16.51
C ALA A 49 10.73 17.04 -16.46
N LEU A 50 11.22 18.19 -15.98
CA LEU A 50 12.65 18.47 -15.83
C LEU A 50 13.27 17.70 -14.65
N THR A 51 12.56 17.55 -13.52
CA THR A 51 13.01 16.73 -12.38
C THR A 51 12.97 15.24 -12.66
N ASP A 52 11.99 14.76 -13.43
CA ASP A 52 11.96 13.35 -13.88
C ASP A 52 13.01 13.09 -14.97
N ALA A 53 13.37 14.11 -15.76
CA ALA A 53 14.40 14.02 -16.77
C ALA A 53 15.82 14.10 -16.21
N ASP A 54 16.09 14.68 -15.05
CA ASP A 54 17.48 14.88 -14.57
C ASP A 54 18.18 13.53 -14.28
N ASP A 55 17.46 12.58 -13.66
CA ASP A 55 17.98 11.22 -13.43
C ASP A 55 17.92 10.33 -14.68
N GLY A 56 16.89 10.49 -15.53
CA GLY A 56 16.82 9.81 -16.84
C GLY A 56 17.91 10.27 -17.81
N ILE A 57 18.22 11.57 -17.83
CA ILE A 57 19.33 12.18 -18.59
C ILE A 57 20.66 11.78 -17.98
N ARG A 58 20.79 11.77 -16.65
CA ARG A 58 21.99 11.27 -15.97
C ARG A 58 22.26 9.81 -16.34
N LEU A 59 21.24 8.94 -16.32
CA LEU A 59 21.36 7.53 -16.73
C LEU A 59 21.70 7.40 -18.22
N ALA A 60 21.07 8.21 -19.09
CA ALA A 60 21.39 8.26 -20.51
C ALA A 60 22.83 8.72 -20.76
N LEU A 61 23.31 9.70 -19.98
CA LEU A 61 24.66 10.24 -20.05
C LEU A 61 25.67 9.22 -19.51
N ASP A 62 25.40 8.57 -18.39
CA ASP A 62 26.22 7.50 -17.83
C ASP A 62 26.35 6.34 -18.84
N ALA A 63 25.24 5.91 -19.45
CA ALA A 63 25.25 4.88 -20.51
C ALA A 63 26.01 5.30 -21.79
N ALA A 64 25.97 6.59 -22.13
CA ALA A 64 26.65 7.15 -23.31
C ALA A 64 28.10 7.58 -23.05
N VAL A 65 28.56 7.68 -21.79
CA VAL A 65 29.87 8.24 -21.42
C VAL A 65 30.77 7.24 -20.70
N LEU A 66 30.23 6.21 -20.04
CA LEU A 66 31.06 5.14 -19.46
C LEU A 66 31.62 4.25 -20.57
N ASP A 67 32.88 4.49 -20.93
CA ASP A 67 33.68 3.63 -21.79
C ASP A 67 33.91 2.27 -21.12
N SER A 68 33.32 1.22 -21.70
CA SER A 68 33.49 -0.16 -21.25
C SER A 68 34.69 -0.87 -21.89
N ASP A 69 35.43 -0.23 -22.79
CA ASP A 69 36.59 -0.82 -23.49
C ASP A 69 37.88 0.00 -23.28
N PRO A 70 38.65 -0.30 -22.21
CA PRO A 70 39.88 0.43 -21.90
C PRO A 70 41.02 0.26 -22.94
N MET A 71 40.80 -0.52 -24.01
CA MET A 71 41.79 -0.84 -25.03
C MET A 71 41.54 -0.17 -26.39
N ASP A 72 40.44 0.58 -26.56
CA ASP A 72 40.07 1.16 -27.86
C ASP A 72 40.75 2.53 -28.15
N GLY A 73 41.42 3.11 -27.15
CA GLY A 73 42.19 4.34 -27.27
C GLY A 73 41.39 5.63 -27.11
N THR A 74 40.11 5.59 -26.73
CA THR A 74 39.28 6.77 -26.45
C THR A 74 39.18 7.10 -24.96
N PHE A 75 40.32 7.36 -24.31
CA PHE A 75 40.32 7.93 -22.96
C PHE A 75 39.60 9.29 -22.95
N ASN A 76 38.39 9.34 -22.34
CA ASN A 76 37.46 10.47 -22.20
C ASN A 76 36.50 10.75 -23.39
N GLY A 77 36.03 9.73 -24.12
CA GLY A 77 35.06 9.87 -25.22
C GLY A 77 33.63 9.36 -24.90
N PHE A 78 32.69 9.62 -25.83
CA PHE A 78 31.37 8.95 -25.85
C PHE A 78 31.57 7.46 -26.11
N ASN A 79 30.84 6.61 -25.39
CA ASN A 79 30.84 5.16 -25.57
C ASN A 79 30.51 4.82 -27.05
N ARG A 80 31.45 4.17 -27.74
CA ARG A 80 31.32 3.79 -29.15
C ARG A 80 30.30 2.67 -29.35
N ASN A 81 29.98 1.94 -28.28
CA ASN A 81 29.01 0.87 -28.24
C ASN A 81 28.18 0.97 -26.95
N PRO A 82 27.32 2.01 -26.82
CA PRO A 82 26.56 2.23 -25.60
C PRO A 82 25.73 0.98 -25.28
N GLN A 83 25.75 0.56 -24.01
CA GLN A 83 24.83 -0.48 -23.54
C GLN A 83 23.41 -0.05 -23.86
N GLU A 84 22.63 -0.97 -24.43
CA GLU A 84 21.23 -0.71 -24.72
C GLU A 84 20.52 -0.38 -23.40
N ASN A 85 19.80 0.74 -23.38
CA ASN A 85 19.06 1.16 -22.19
C ASN A 85 18.06 0.04 -21.83
N PRO A 86 18.16 -0.59 -20.65
CA PRO A 86 17.26 -1.69 -20.29
C PRO A 86 15.81 -1.20 -20.12
N TYR A 87 15.62 0.11 -19.91
CA TYR A 87 14.30 0.72 -19.77
C TYR A 87 13.66 1.02 -21.13
N PRO A 88 12.33 0.88 -21.25
CA PRO A 88 11.60 1.17 -22.48
C PRO A 88 11.67 2.65 -22.90
N SER A 89 11.96 3.57 -21.96
CA SER A 89 12.23 4.98 -22.26
C SER A 89 13.06 5.65 -21.15
N LEU A 90 13.58 6.85 -21.40
CA LEU A 90 14.23 7.68 -20.38
C LEU A 90 13.26 8.20 -19.32
N GLU A 91 12.00 8.45 -19.71
CA GLU A 91 10.95 8.84 -18.75
C GLU A 91 10.73 7.72 -17.73
N GLU A 92 10.66 6.47 -18.21
CA GLU A 92 10.51 5.30 -17.35
C GLU A 92 11.73 5.05 -16.47
N ALA A 93 12.94 5.28 -16.99
CA ALA A 93 14.16 5.26 -16.18
C ALA A 93 14.14 6.32 -15.05
N GLY A 94 13.66 7.53 -15.35
CA GLY A 94 13.48 8.61 -14.37
C GLY A 94 12.44 8.26 -13.30
N LYS A 95 11.28 7.72 -13.70
CA LYS A 95 10.26 7.22 -12.76
C LYS A 95 10.80 6.13 -11.84
N ALA A 96 11.57 5.19 -12.39
CA ALA A 96 12.21 4.12 -11.63
C ALA A 96 13.24 4.65 -10.61
N ALA A 97 14.02 5.67 -10.98
CA ALA A 97 14.97 6.31 -10.07
C ALA A 97 14.26 7.06 -8.92
N ASN A 98 13.10 7.65 -9.20
CA ASN A 98 12.30 8.46 -8.28
C ASN A 98 11.39 7.64 -7.34
N MET A 99 11.90 6.54 -6.77
CA MET A 99 11.16 5.78 -5.75
C MET A 99 10.82 6.66 -4.53
N PRO A 100 9.56 6.67 -4.07
CA PRO A 100 9.18 7.41 -2.87
C PRO A 100 9.93 6.92 -1.63
N LYS A 101 10.30 7.86 -0.75
CA LYS A 101 10.87 7.54 0.58
C LYS A 101 9.81 7.12 1.59
N ASP A 102 8.58 7.59 1.40
CA ASP A 102 7.45 7.19 2.23
C ASP A 102 6.89 5.85 1.71
N ARG A 103 6.97 4.82 2.55
CA ARG A 103 6.44 3.47 2.27
C ARG A 103 4.99 3.51 1.80
N SER A 104 4.17 4.42 2.34
CA SER A 104 2.75 4.52 1.97
C SER A 104 2.50 4.85 0.49
N ALA A 105 3.50 5.42 -0.19
CA ALA A 105 3.44 5.77 -1.61
C ALA A 105 4.11 4.75 -2.53
N VAL A 106 4.93 3.83 -1.99
CA VAL A 106 5.74 2.87 -2.77
C VAL A 106 4.85 1.92 -3.58
N ALA A 107 3.80 1.38 -2.97
CA ALA A 107 2.87 0.46 -3.63
C ALA A 107 2.14 1.07 -4.84
N GLN A 108 1.83 2.37 -4.79
CA GLN A 108 1.22 3.09 -5.91
C GLN A 108 2.26 3.41 -6.97
N TRP A 109 3.41 3.95 -6.57
CA TRP A 109 4.54 4.21 -7.48
C TRP A 109 4.92 2.96 -8.28
N TRP A 110 5.04 1.82 -7.61
CA TRP A 110 5.30 0.53 -8.23
C TRP A 110 4.28 0.20 -9.32
N ARG A 111 2.98 0.39 -9.03
CA ARG A 111 1.89 0.15 -9.98
C ARG A 111 1.84 1.17 -11.12
N ASP A 112 2.46 2.33 -10.99
CA ASP A 112 2.50 3.36 -12.04
C ASP A 112 3.64 3.15 -13.07
N LEU A 113 4.64 2.32 -12.76
CA LEU A 113 5.73 1.96 -13.69
C LEU A 113 5.26 1.08 -14.85
N ASP A 114 5.92 1.17 -16.01
CA ASP A 114 5.71 0.23 -17.12
C ASP A 114 6.06 -1.23 -16.71
N PRO A 115 5.35 -2.26 -17.21
CA PRO A 115 5.64 -3.65 -16.86
C PRO A 115 7.08 -4.11 -17.12
N VAL A 116 7.73 -3.61 -18.19
CA VAL A 116 9.14 -3.91 -18.49
C VAL A 116 10.04 -3.18 -17.50
N THR A 117 9.74 -1.91 -17.19
CA THR A 117 10.45 -1.12 -16.16
C THR A 117 10.45 -1.85 -14.82
N ARG A 118 9.30 -2.38 -14.39
CA ARG A 118 9.20 -3.23 -13.19
C ARG A 118 10.09 -4.47 -13.27
N GLY A 119 10.13 -5.13 -14.43
CA GLY A 119 11.02 -6.27 -14.71
C GLY A 119 12.50 -5.94 -14.59
N VAL A 120 12.91 -4.74 -15.01
CA VAL A 120 14.28 -4.25 -14.85
C VAL A 120 14.62 -4.03 -13.38
N VAL A 121 13.83 -3.23 -12.66
CA VAL A 121 14.17 -2.85 -11.28
C VAL A 121 14.03 -3.99 -10.28
N ILE A 122 13.11 -4.95 -10.50
CA ILE A 122 13.00 -6.12 -9.62
C ILE A 122 14.24 -7.01 -9.71
N ARG A 123 14.85 -7.11 -10.91
CA ARG A 123 16.09 -7.86 -11.13
C ARG A 123 17.29 -7.18 -10.47
N GLU A 124 17.30 -5.85 -10.47
CA GLU A 124 18.42 -5.06 -9.93
C GLU A 124 18.34 -4.91 -8.41
N ARG A 125 17.14 -4.72 -7.85
CA ARG A 125 16.93 -4.29 -6.46
C ARG A 125 15.74 -4.98 -5.78
N GLY A 126 15.40 -6.20 -6.19
CA GLY A 126 14.18 -6.89 -5.75
C GLY A 126 13.98 -6.96 -4.24
N ASP A 127 15.02 -7.31 -3.47
CA ASP A 127 14.91 -7.44 -2.01
C ASP A 127 14.70 -6.08 -1.32
N GLU A 128 15.38 -5.04 -1.82
CA GLU A 128 15.19 -3.68 -1.32
C GLU A 128 13.77 -3.19 -1.59
N LEU A 129 13.24 -3.45 -2.80
CA LEU A 129 11.89 -3.06 -3.18
C LEU A 129 10.84 -3.79 -2.35
N ARG A 130 11.01 -5.11 -2.13
CA ARG A 130 10.13 -5.89 -1.25
C ARG A 130 10.13 -5.33 0.17
N ALA A 131 11.31 -5.04 0.73
CA ALA A 131 11.42 -4.40 2.05
C ALA A 131 10.80 -3.00 2.11
N ALA A 132 10.84 -2.26 1.00
CA ALA A 132 10.22 -0.94 0.85
C ALA A 132 8.69 -0.97 0.70
N GLY A 133 8.08 -2.15 0.51
CA GLY A 133 6.62 -2.31 0.48
C GLY A 133 5.98 -2.29 -0.91
N ILE A 134 6.68 -2.71 -1.97
CA ILE A 134 6.06 -2.85 -3.32
C ILE A 134 4.88 -3.84 -3.33
N LEU A 135 4.85 -4.77 -2.37
CA LEU A 135 3.79 -5.76 -2.19
C LEU A 135 2.64 -5.25 -1.31
N ASP A 136 2.77 -4.06 -0.68
CA ASP A 136 1.72 -3.54 0.19
C ASP A 136 0.39 -3.38 -0.63
N PRO A 137 -0.75 -3.77 -0.04
CA PRO A 137 -2.04 -3.73 -0.72
C PRO A 137 -2.50 -2.28 -0.94
N LEU A 138 -3.19 -2.00 -2.05
CA LEU A 138 -3.87 -0.71 -2.23
C LEU A 138 -5.20 -0.64 -1.50
N TYR A 139 -5.75 -1.79 -1.11
CA TYR A 139 -6.96 -1.86 -0.30
C TYR A 139 -6.80 -1.05 0.99
N ARG A 140 -7.69 -0.07 1.18
CA ARG A 140 -7.78 0.74 2.39
C ARG A 140 -8.89 0.20 3.27
N TRP A 141 -8.52 -0.62 4.24
CA TRP A 141 -9.46 -1.16 5.21
C TRP A 141 -10.04 -0.06 6.11
N LYS A 142 -11.30 -0.25 6.50
CA LYS A 142 -11.99 0.51 7.54
C LYS A 142 -12.76 -0.48 8.40
N SER A 143 -12.83 -0.23 9.70
CA SER A 143 -13.64 -1.05 10.58
C SER A 143 -15.11 -1.04 10.14
N PRO A 144 -15.78 -2.21 10.12
CA PRO A 144 -17.17 -2.32 9.70
C PRO A 144 -18.17 -1.81 10.76
N ASP A 145 -17.77 -1.69 12.02
CA ASP A 145 -18.62 -1.24 13.13
C ASP A 145 -18.00 -0.10 13.92
N SER A 146 -18.80 0.50 14.82
CA SER A 146 -18.40 1.65 15.63
C SER A 146 -17.81 1.28 17.00
N GLY A 147 -17.73 -0.01 17.32
CA GLY A 147 -17.39 -0.54 18.64
C GLY A 147 -18.20 0.10 19.78
N SER A 148 -17.52 0.34 20.90
CA SER A 148 -18.09 0.86 22.15
C SER A 148 -18.48 2.35 22.12
N GLY A 149 -18.25 3.05 21.00
CA GLY A 149 -18.48 4.50 20.86
C GLY A 149 -17.22 5.33 21.18
N PRO A 150 -17.36 6.62 21.54
CA PRO A 150 -16.23 7.50 21.81
C PRO A 150 -15.40 7.08 23.03
N PHE A 151 -14.08 7.25 22.93
CA PHE A 151 -13.11 7.01 24.00
C PHE A 151 -13.09 8.17 25.02
N ASP A 152 -12.97 7.85 26.31
CA ASP A 152 -12.75 8.81 27.40
C ASP A 152 -13.77 9.96 27.45
N VAL A 153 -15.06 9.61 27.44
CA VAL A 153 -16.19 10.57 27.47
C VAL A 153 -17.08 10.45 28.71
N GLU A 154 -16.85 9.42 29.54
CA GLU A 154 -17.58 9.17 30.78
C GLU A 154 -16.63 9.23 31.99
N ASP A 155 -17.10 9.73 33.13
CA ASP A 155 -16.27 9.76 34.34
C ASP A 155 -16.02 8.35 34.90
N PRO A 156 -14.77 8.04 35.32
CA PRO A 156 -14.45 6.76 35.94
C PRO A 156 -14.99 6.65 37.36
N THR A 157 -15.31 5.42 37.77
CA THR A 157 -15.74 5.05 39.12
C THR A 157 -14.76 4.08 39.78
N PRO A 158 -14.82 3.87 41.11
CA PRO A 158 -14.03 2.83 41.76
C PRO A 158 -14.29 1.42 41.23
N ARG A 159 -15.50 1.15 40.70
CA ARG A 159 -15.82 -0.12 40.05
C ARG A 159 -15.01 -0.30 38.77
N ASP A 160 -14.85 0.75 37.98
CA ASP A 160 -14.10 0.71 36.72
C ASP A 160 -12.61 0.41 36.97
N LEU A 161 -12.04 0.95 38.06
CA LEU A 161 -10.65 0.65 38.46
C LEU A 161 -10.48 -0.82 38.88
N TRP A 162 -11.46 -1.37 39.59
CA TRP A 162 -11.44 -2.78 39.97
C TRP A 162 -11.60 -3.70 38.75
N LEU A 163 -12.47 -3.34 37.80
CA LEU A 163 -12.63 -4.05 36.52
C LEU A 163 -11.34 -4.05 35.71
N HIS A 164 -10.67 -2.89 35.59
CA HIS A 164 -9.37 -2.79 34.91
C HIS A 164 -8.31 -3.69 35.56
N ALA A 165 -8.20 -3.66 36.89
CA ALA A 165 -7.26 -4.50 37.63
C ALA A 165 -7.57 -6.00 37.47
N GLN A 166 -8.86 -6.38 37.46
CA GLN A 166 -9.29 -7.76 37.21
C GLN A 166 -8.93 -8.20 35.79
N ALA A 167 -9.25 -7.39 34.78
CA ALA A 167 -8.95 -7.68 33.38
C ALA A 167 -7.44 -7.82 33.15
N LEU A 168 -6.64 -6.94 33.77
CA LEU A 168 -5.17 -7.02 33.73
C LEU A 168 -4.67 -8.32 34.36
N GLY A 169 -5.20 -8.71 35.52
CA GLY A 169 -4.89 -9.97 36.17
C GLY A 169 -5.13 -11.17 35.25
N ILE A 170 -6.31 -11.22 34.61
CA ILE A 170 -6.67 -12.28 33.66
C ILE A 170 -5.73 -12.29 32.46
N ALA A 171 -5.50 -11.14 31.84
CA ALA A 171 -4.65 -11.00 30.67
C ALA A 171 -3.24 -11.54 30.92
N THR A 172 -2.65 -11.23 32.08
CA THR A 172 -1.30 -11.70 32.45
C THR A 172 -1.18 -13.22 32.63
N THR A 173 -2.30 -13.95 32.79
CA THR A 173 -2.31 -15.41 32.96
C THR A 173 -2.53 -16.17 31.65
N GLY A 174 -2.92 -15.49 30.56
CA GLY A 174 -3.21 -16.14 29.27
C GLY A 174 -2.01 -16.90 28.69
N ASP A 175 -0.79 -16.40 28.93
CA ASP A 175 0.46 -17.04 28.49
C ASP A 175 0.60 -18.47 29.07
N VAL A 176 0.13 -18.71 30.30
CA VAL A 176 0.26 -20.00 31.01
C VAL A 176 -0.67 -21.07 30.42
N ILE A 177 -1.74 -20.66 29.74
CA ILE A 177 -2.74 -21.57 29.15
C ILE A 177 -2.70 -21.58 27.61
N GLY A 178 -1.62 -21.08 27.01
CA GLY A 178 -1.43 -21.08 25.56
C GLY A 178 -2.26 -20.06 24.79
N GLN A 179 -2.77 -19.01 25.46
CA GLN A 179 -3.60 -17.95 24.87
C GLN A 179 -2.78 -16.66 24.65
N THR A 180 -1.63 -16.79 23.98
CA THR A 180 -0.59 -15.75 23.92
C THR A 180 -1.00 -14.50 23.13
N GLY A 181 -1.61 -14.65 21.97
CA GLY A 181 -2.12 -13.57 21.13
C GLY A 181 -3.29 -12.86 21.80
N ALA A 182 -4.23 -13.60 22.37
CA ALA A 182 -5.35 -13.03 23.12
C ALA A 182 -4.88 -12.23 24.35
N SER A 183 -3.91 -12.77 25.10
CA SER A 183 -3.22 -12.08 26.19
C SER A 183 -2.56 -10.77 25.73
N ARG A 184 -1.79 -10.82 24.63
CA ARG A 184 -1.15 -9.62 24.03
C ARG A 184 -2.18 -8.55 23.67
N ASN A 185 -3.26 -8.92 22.97
CA ASN A 185 -4.26 -7.98 22.50
C ASN A 185 -5.05 -7.36 23.67
N MET A 186 -5.39 -8.16 24.69
CA MET A 186 -6.01 -7.67 25.92
C MET A 186 -5.09 -6.71 26.69
N LEU A 187 -3.80 -7.04 26.83
CA LEU A 187 -2.84 -6.16 27.48
C LEU A 187 -2.66 -4.84 26.72
N HIS A 188 -2.70 -4.88 25.39
CA HIS A 188 -2.66 -3.68 24.55
C HIS A 188 -3.91 -2.82 24.73
N TYR A 189 -5.10 -3.45 24.71
CA TYR A 189 -6.38 -2.80 25.00
C TYR A 189 -6.34 -2.02 26.32
N LEU A 190 -5.90 -2.70 27.39
CA LEU A 190 -5.86 -2.16 28.75
C LEU A 190 -4.81 -1.07 28.98
N ARG A 191 -3.91 -0.81 28.02
CA ARG A 191 -3.01 0.36 28.07
C ARG A 191 -3.71 1.66 27.69
N GLY A 192 -4.83 1.57 26.97
CA GLY A 192 -5.63 2.74 26.62
C GLY A 192 -4.98 3.69 25.61
N THR A 193 -4.08 3.20 24.73
CA THR A 193 -3.41 4.05 23.73
C THR A 193 -4.14 4.12 22.39
N GLY A 194 -4.92 3.08 22.06
CA GLY A 194 -5.61 2.95 20.77
C GLY A 194 -4.67 2.77 19.57
N GLU A 195 -3.37 2.60 19.81
CA GLU A 195 -2.37 2.44 18.76
C GLU A 195 -2.64 1.18 17.93
N THR A 196 -2.44 1.25 16.61
CA THR A 196 -2.58 0.08 15.75
C THR A 196 -1.61 -1.01 16.18
N LEU A 197 -2.12 -2.23 16.29
CA LEU A 197 -1.34 -3.40 16.69
C LEU A 197 -0.97 -4.23 15.46
N ASP A 198 0.33 -4.53 15.32
CA ASP A 198 0.84 -5.32 14.21
C ASP A 198 0.59 -6.82 14.43
N LEU A 199 -0.03 -7.46 13.44
CA LEU A 199 -0.30 -8.90 13.40
C LEU A 199 0.87 -9.64 12.76
N ASP A 200 1.32 -10.71 13.42
CA ASP A 200 2.26 -11.66 12.85
C ASP A 200 1.49 -12.66 11.98
N VAL A 201 1.35 -12.33 10.70
CA VAL A 201 0.54 -13.13 9.76
C VAL A 201 1.23 -14.45 9.42
N ASP A 202 2.56 -14.50 9.40
CA ASP A 202 3.29 -15.76 9.21
C ASP A 202 2.96 -16.76 10.33
N ARG A 203 2.94 -16.29 11.58
CA ARG A 203 2.55 -17.13 12.70
C ARG A 203 1.09 -17.59 12.60
N ILE A 204 0.17 -16.71 12.21
CA ILE A 204 -1.24 -17.09 11.99
C ILE A 204 -1.33 -18.19 10.93
N LEU A 205 -0.62 -18.06 9.80
CA LEU A 205 -0.60 -19.07 8.73
C LEU A 205 0.01 -20.40 9.20
N ALA A 206 1.00 -20.35 10.10
CA ALA A 206 1.65 -21.53 10.66
C ALA A 206 0.75 -22.30 11.62
N ASP A 207 0.05 -21.57 12.50
CA ASP A 207 -0.76 -22.15 13.57
C ASP A 207 -2.20 -22.49 13.11
N ASP A 208 -2.73 -21.80 12.11
CA ASP A 208 -4.08 -22.01 11.58
C ASP A 208 -4.06 -22.56 10.14
N SER A 209 -4.03 -23.89 10.05
CA SER A 209 -4.07 -24.58 8.75
C SER A 209 -5.35 -24.32 7.94
N GLY A 210 -6.48 -24.05 8.60
CA GLY A 210 -7.74 -23.74 7.94
C GLY A 210 -7.71 -22.38 7.27
N PHE A 211 -7.17 -21.36 7.97
CA PHE A 211 -6.89 -20.05 7.40
C PHE A 211 -5.93 -20.15 6.21
N ARG A 212 -4.81 -20.86 6.37
CA ARG A 212 -3.85 -21.10 5.28
C ARG A 212 -4.50 -21.73 4.05
N SER A 213 -5.29 -22.79 4.22
CA SER A 213 -6.03 -23.40 3.10
C SER A 213 -7.07 -22.46 2.48
N LYS A 214 -7.68 -21.54 3.25
CA LYS A 214 -8.58 -20.52 2.67
C LYS A 214 -7.81 -19.50 1.84
N ILE A 215 -6.59 -19.11 2.22
CA ILE A 215 -5.72 -18.26 1.39
C ILE A 215 -5.41 -18.95 0.07
N GLU A 216 -4.90 -20.18 0.13
CA GLU A 216 -4.54 -20.97 -1.06
C GLU A 216 -5.74 -21.13 -1.99
N ASN A 217 -6.89 -21.56 -1.46
CA ASN A 217 -8.05 -21.89 -2.29
C ASN A 217 -8.89 -20.68 -2.72
N ASN A 218 -9.12 -19.69 -1.84
CA ASN A 218 -10.07 -18.60 -2.09
C ASN A 218 -9.43 -17.30 -2.58
N HIS A 219 -8.11 -17.19 -2.52
CA HIS A 219 -7.35 -16.05 -3.02
C HIS A 219 -6.39 -16.45 -4.14
N VAL A 220 -5.52 -17.44 -3.95
CA VAL A 220 -4.52 -17.76 -4.98
C VAL A 220 -5.15 -18.59 -6.11
N ALA A 221 -5.68 -19.77 -5.81
CA ALA A 221 -6.17 -20.72 -6.81
C ALA A 221 -7.31 -20.16 -7.68
N VAL A 222 -8.23 -19.38 -7.11
CA VAL A 222 -9.33 -18.78 -7.90
C VAL A 222 -8.90 -17.64 -8.82
N ASN A 223 -7.76 -16.97 -8.55
CA ASN A 223 -7.31 -15.83 -9.35
C ASN A 223 -6.13 -16.17 -10.28
N GLN A 224 -5.39 -17.25 -10.02
CA GLN A 224 -4.15 -17.59 -10.70
C GLN A 224 -4.26 -17.60 -12.24
N ASP A 225 -5.36 -18.14 -12.77
CA ASP A 225 -5.59 -18.22 -14.21
C ASP A 225 -5.79 -16.84 -14.85
N ALA A 226 -6.49 -15.94 -14.16
CA ALA A 226 -6.74 -14.58 -14.63
C ALA A 226 -5.45 -13.76 -14.58
N TRP A 227 -4.71 -13.84 -13.49
CA TRP A 227 -3.42 -13.18 -13.31
C TRP A 227 -2.38 -13.66 -14.32
N ARG A 228 -2.28 -14.98 -14.53
CA ARG A 228 -1.41 -15.57 -15.55
C ARG A 228 -1.75 -15.06 -16.95
N ARG A 229 -3.03 -15.06 -17.34
CA ARG A 229 -3.46 -14.55 -18.65
C ARG A 229 -3.12 -13.08 -18.84
N GLN A 230 -3.38 -12.25 -17.82
CA GLN A 230 -3.05 -10.83 -17.88
C GLN A 230 -1.55 -10.61 -18.06
N ALA A 231 -0.72 -11.31 -17.27
CA ALA A 231 0.73 -11.14 -17.36
C ALA A 231 1.32 -11.63 -18.68
N LEU A 232 0.79 -12.72 -19.25
CA LEU A 232 1.17 -13.18 -20.59
C LEU A 232 0.72 -12.22 -21.70
N ALA A 233 -0.40 -11.54 -21.54
CA ALA A 233 -0.83 -10.51 -22.49
C ALA A 233 0.15 -9.33 -22.50
N GLU A 234 0.48 -8.80 -21.32
CA GLU A 234 1.48 -7.73 -21.16
C GLU A 234 2.85 -8.13 -21.72
N PHE A 235 3.25 -9.39 -21.50
CA PHE A 235 4.49 -9.94 -22.05
C PHE A 235 4.52 -9.93 -23.58
N HIS A 236 3.43 -10.37 -24.22
CA HIS A 236 3.32 -10.38 -25.68
C HIS A 236 3.22 -8.96 -26.25
N GLU A 237 2.50 -8.05 -25.59
CA GLU A 237 2.43 -6.63 -25.98
C GLU A 237 3.81 -5.96 -25.89
N ALA A 238 4.65 -6.37 -24.92
CA ALA A 238 6.02 -5.90 -24.78
C ALA A 238 7.02 -6.51 -25.78
N GLY A 239 6.58 -7.42 -26.67
CA GLY A 239 7.41 -8.05 -27.71
C GLY A 239 7.77 -9.52 -27.45
N GLY A 240 7.50 -10.05 -26.25
CA GLY A 240 7.73 -11.46 -25.91
C GLY A 240 9.20 -11.84 -25.68
N ASP A 241 10.09 -10.86 -25.53
CA ASP A 241 11.54 -11.04 -25.36
C ASP A 241 12.11 -10.34 -24.12
N ARG A 242 11.27 -9.60 -23.38
CA ARG A 242 11.65 -8.87 -22.16
C ARG A 242 10.84 -9.36 -20.97
N THR A 243 11.49 -9.45 -19.81
CA THR A 243 10.80 -9.74 -18.55
C THR A 243 9.79 -8.64 -18.25
N VAL A 244 8.54 -9.03 -17.98
CA VAL A 244 7.50 -8.12 -17.51
C VAL A 244 7.03 -8.52 -16.11
N VAL A 245 6.64 -7.52 -15.33
CA VAL A 245 6.08 -7.73 -13.99
C VAL A 245 4.76 -6.99 -13.87
N VAL A 246 3.73 -7.71 -13.43
CA VAL A 246 2.35 -7.23 -13.35
C VAL A 246 1.85 -7.34 -11.91
N PRO A 247 1.62 -6.21 -11.22
CA PRO A 247 1.04 -6.19 -9.88
C PRO A 247 -0.36 -6.82 -9.87
N VAL A 248 -0.65 -7.59 -8.82
CA VAL A 248 -1.92 -8.27 -8.65
C VAL A 248 -2.43 -8.12 -7.23
N GLU A 249 -3.75 -8.08 -7.07
CA GLU A 249 -4.40 -8.05 -5.77
C GLU A 249 -5.72 -8.80 -5.86
N SER A 250 -5.98 -9.67 -4.89
CA SER A 250 -7.25 -10.37 -4.77
C SER A 250 -8.28 -9.50 -4.04
N ARG A 251 -9.56 -9.77 -4.27
CA ARG A 251 -10.63 -9.09 -3.53
C ARG A 251 -10.52 -9.41 -2.03
N THR A 252 -10.79 -8.40 -1.21
CA THR A 252 -10.91 -8.58 0.23
C THR A 252 -12.08 -9.49 0.57
N ARG A 253 -11.85 -10.42 1.49
CA ARG A 253 -12.86 -11.34 2.04
C ARG A 253 -12.90 -11.20 3.54
N HIS A 254 -14.07 -11.48 4.12
CA HIS A 254 -14.25 -11.55 5.57
C HIS A 254 -14.51 -13.00 5.98
N THR A 255 -13.79 -13.48 7.00
CA THR A 255 -13.89 -14.85 7.52
C THR A 255 -13.48 -14.88 8.99
N ASN A 256 -13.64 -16.04 9.62
CA ASN A 256 -13.11 -16.32 10.96
C ASN A 256 -11.85 -17.17 10.87
N LEU A 257 -10.94 -16.97 11.81
CA LEU A 257 -9.88 -17.92 12.14
C LEU A 257 -10.48 -19.15 12.83
N GLU A 258 -9.86 -20.31 12.64
CA GLU A 258 -10.33 -21.62 13.12
C GLU A 258 -9.53 -22.12 14.33
N SER A 259 -8.29 -21.68 14.50
CA SER A 259 -7.50 -21.96 15.71
C SER A 259 -8.13 -21.26 16.92
N ASP A 260 -8.30 -21.98 18.04
CA ASP A 260 -8.91 -21.44 19.27
C ASP A 260 -8.18 -20.19 19.79
N GLU A 261 -6.85 -20.16 19.69
CA GLU A 261 -6.02 -19.05 20.17
C GLU A 261 -6.21 -17.82 19.28
N TRP A 262 -6.10 -18.00 17.97
CA TRP A 262 -6.23 -16.92 17.01
C TRP A 262 -7.68 -16.42 16.85
N PHE A 263 -8.66 -17.31 17.00
CA PHE A 263 -10.07 -16.94 17.05
C PHE A 263 -10.37 -16.04 18.26
N ARG A 264 -9.74 -16.27 19.41
CA ARG A 264 -9.87 -15.40 20.59
C ARG A 264 -9.03 -14.13 20.50
N ALA A 265 -7.91 -14.17 19.80
CA ALA A 265 -7.04 -13.01 19.63
C ALA A 265 -7.58 -12.00 18.61
N VAL A 266 -8.08 -12.50 17.48
CA VAL A 266 -8.50 -11.70 16.32
C VAL A 266 -9.94 -12.03 15.93
N GLY A 267 -10.28 -13.32 15.81
CA GLY A 267 -11.66 -13.73 15.48
C GLY A 267 -12.03 -13.45 14.01
N ALA A 268 -13.11 -12.69 13.81
CA ALA A 268 -13.58 -12.32 12.49
C ALA A 268 -12.67 -11.23 11.91
N HIS A 269 -12.13 -11.42 10.71
CA HIS A 269 -11.17 -10.49 10.14
C HIS A 269 -11.41 -10.30 8.63
N ALA A 270 -10.84 -9.22 8.11
CA ALA A 270 -10.67 -9.01 6.68
C ALA A 270 -9.32 -9.58 6.23
N GLN A 271 -9.30 -10.21 5.06
CA GLN A 271 -8.08 -10.75 4.45
C GLN A 271 -8.04 -10.48 2.95
N ASN A 272 -6.84 -10.27 2.42
CA ASN A 272 -6.58 -10.37 0.98
C ASN A 272 -5.16 -10.89 0.70
N VAL A 273 -4.85 -11.04 -0.58
CA VAL A 273 -3.51 -11.32 -1.10
C VAL A 273 -3.14 -10.22 -2.08
N SER A 274 -1.94 -9.67 -1.93
CA SER A 274 -1.30 -8.73 -2.86
C SER A 274 0.04 -9.27 -3.32
N GLY A 275 0.43 -8.96 -4.55
CA GLY A 275 1.56 -9.61 -5.19
C GLY A 275 1.94 -9.01 -6.53
N PHE A 276 2.79 -9.72 -7.26
CA PHE A 276 3.01 -9.49 -8.67
C PHE A 276 3.32 -10.81 -9.39
N VAL A 277 2.91 -10.87 -10.65
CA VAL A 277 3.27 -11.96 -11.57
C VAL A 277 4.47 -11.52 -12.40
N THR A 278 5.51 -12.34 -12.44
CA THR A 278 6.68 -12.15 -13.29
C THR A 278 6.59 -13.11 -14.46
N VAL A 279 6.74 -12.60 -15.69
CA VAL A 279 6.90 -13.42 -16.89
C VAL A 279 8.31 -13.21 -17.42
N THR A 280 9.11 -14.29 -17.45
CA THR A 280 10.50 -14.26 -17.90
C THR A 280 10.63 -15.04 -19.21
N PRO A 281 11.23 -14.45 -20.27
CA PRO A 281 11.51 -15.17 -21.51
C PRO A 281 12.35 -16.42 -21.25
N ASP A 282 12.08 -17.48 -22.00
CA ASP A 282 12.96 -18.64 -22.01
C ASP A 282 14.24 -18.32 -22.78
N ALA A 283 15.40 -18.67 -22.20
CA ALA A 283 16.72 -18.37 -22.78
C ALA A 283 16.98 -19.07 -24.13
N HIS A 284 16.17 -20.07 -24.49
CA HIS A 284 16.29 -20.86 -25.71
C HIS A 284 15.08 -20.68 -26.65
N GLY A 285 14.21 -19.70 -26.41
CA GLY A 285 13.03 -19.43 -27.24
C GLY A 285 11.86 -20.39 -27.00
N GLY A 286 11.85 -21.10 -25.88
CA GLY A 286 10.71 -21.89 -25.40
C GLY A 286 9.58 -21.06 -24.79
N ALA A 287 8.64 -21.73 -24.12
CA ALA A 287 7.56 -21.06 -23.40
C ALA A 287 8.11 -20.26 -22.20
N PRO A 288 7.61 -19.04 -21.94
CA PRO A 288 8.13 -18.23 -20.85
C PRO A 288 7.80 -18.83 -19.48
N GLN A 289 8.66 -18.57 -18.50
CA GLN A 289 8.39 -18.90 -17.10
C GLN A 289 7.43 -17.87 -16.53
N VAL A 290 6.42 -18.32 -15.76
CA VAL A 290 5.45 -17.44 -15.10
C VAL A 290 5.41 -17.75 -13.62
N SER A 291 5.86 -16.81 -12.78
CA SER A 291 5.86 -16.95 -11.32
C SER A 291 5.00 -15.88 -10.65
N LEU A 292 4.47 -16.18 -9.48
CA LEU A 292 3.75 -15.27 -8.60
C LEU A 292 4.55 -15.11 -7.31
N ASP A 293 4.91 -13.87 -6.98
CA ASP A 293 5.36 -13.48 -5.65
C ASP A 293 4.16 -12.79 -4.95
N TYR A 294 3.79 -13.24 -3.75
CA TYR A 294 2.62 -12.69 -3.05
C TYR A 294 2.77 -12.71 -1.53
N GLN A 295 2.05 -11.83 -0.85
CA GLN A 295 1.90 -11.81 0.60
C GLN A 295 0.42 -11.88 0.99
N VAL A 296 0.15 -12.35 2.20
CA VAL A 296 -1.17 -12.36 2.81
C VAL A 296 -1.32 -11.14 3.69
N ASN A 297 -2.43 -10.43 3.58
CA ASN A 297 -2.72 -9.26 4.41
C ASN A 297 -3.96 -9.51 5.27
N VAL A 298 -3.90 -9.12 6.52
CA VAL A 298 -4.97 -9.30 7.51
C VAL A 298 -5.26 -7.96 8.19
N TRP A 299 -6.54 -7.66 8.39
CA TRP A 299 -7.01 -6.50 9.15
C TRP A 299 -8.19 -6.87 10.03
N ASP A 300 -8.27 -6.24 11.18
CA ASP A 300 -9.42 -6.32 12.06
C ASP A 300 -9.46 -5.13 13.04
N ARG A 301 -10.56 -4.97 13.79
CA ARG A 301 -10.66 -4.06 14.92
C ARG A 301 -10.85 -4.85 16.20
N TYR A 302 -9.99 -4.63 17.18
CA TYR A 302 -10.20 -5.15 18.52
C TYR A 302 -11.21 -4.24 19.25
N ASN A 303 -12.48 -4.65 19.21
CA ASN A 303 -13.62 -3.94 19.78
C ASN A 303 -14.43 -4.84 20.73
N TRP A 304 -15.27 -4.20 21.54
CA TRP A 304 -16.19 -4.88 22.45
C TRP A 304 -17.60 -4.37 22.22
N ASP A 305 -18.41 -5.15 21.49
CA ASP A 305 -19.79 -4.78 21.17
C ASP A 305 -20.72 -5.03 22.36
N PRO A 306 -21.59 -4.07 22.72
CA PRO A 306 -22.57 -4.27 23.79
C PRO A 306 -23.47 -5.48 23.55
N GLY A 307 -23.76 -6.25 24.60
CA GLY A 307 -24.71 -7.38 24.56
C GLY A 307 -24.14 -8.75 24.20
N LYS A 308 -22.82 -8.90 24.15
CA LYS A 308 -22.10 -10.18 24.06
C LYS A 308 -21.30 -10.45 25.36
N SER A 309 -20.85 -11.69 25.56
CA SER A 309 -19.98 -12.06 26.67
C SER A 309 -19.01 -13.15 26.24
N THR A 310 -17.74 -13.01 26.61
CA THR A 310 -16.72 -14.01 26.25
C THR A 310 -16.32 -14.83 27.49
N PRO A 311 -16.52 -16.17 27.47
CA PRO A 311 -16.06 -17.02 28.56
C PRO A 311 -14.55 -17.29 28.46
N PHE A 312 -13.84 -17.12 29.57
CA PHE A 312 -12.44 -17.47 29.75
C PHE A 312 -12.30 -18.63 30.77
N ALA A 313 -11.22 -19.41 30.63
CA ALA A 313 -10.89 -20.54 31.51
C ALA A 313 -12.06 -21.52 31.74
N ASP A 314 -12.59 -22.11 30.66
CA ASP A 314 -13.74 -23.04 30.68
C ASP A 314 -15.00 -22.50 31.39
N GLY A 315 -15.18 -21.17 31.38
CA GLY A 315 -16.33 -20.50 31.98
C GLY A 315 -16.17 -20.16 33.45
N LEU A 316 -14.99 -20.37 34.05
CA LEU A 316 -14.68 -19.98 35.42
C LEU A 316 -14.54 -18.46 35.59
N ILE A 317 -14.24 -17.75 34.51
CA ILE A 317 -14.06 -16.30 34.49
C ILE A 317 -14.82 -15.75 33.28
N SER A 318 -15.74 -14.81 33.51
CA SER A 318 -16.44 -14.11 32.45
C SER A 318 -16.08 -12.64 32.50
N ILE A 319 -15.65 -12.12 31.35
CA ILE A 319 -15.54 -10.70 31.10
C ILE A 319 -16.72 -10.34 30.18
N SER A 320 -17.57 -9.43 30.62
CA SER A 320 -18.70 -8.95 29.82
C SER A 320 -18.21 -7.88 28.83
N ASP A 321 -18.72 -7.92 27.60
CA ASP A 321 -18.41 -6.92 26.59
C ASP A 321 -18.87 -5.52 27.04
N ASP A 322 -19.95 -5.43 27.82
CA ASP A 322 -20.42 -4.16 28.42
C ASP A 322 -19.42 -3.60 29.44
N ASP A 323 -18.79 -4.45 30.26
CA ASP A 323 -17.77 -4.02 31.23
C ASP A 323 -16.49 -3.57 30.50
N MET A 324 -16.11 -4.23 29.40
CA MET A 324 -14.96 -3.83 28.59
C MET A 324 -15.21 -2.54 27.83
N GLY A 325 -16.38 -2.40 27.20
CA GLY A 325 -16.80 -1.15 26.58
C GLY A 325 -16.96 -0.01 27.58
N ARG A 326 -17.28 -0.30 28.85
CA ARG A 326 -17.23 0.70 29.93
C ARG A 326 -15.80 1.18 30.18
N LEU A 327 -14.80 0.28 30.21
CA LEU A 327 -13.38 0.68 30.32
C LEU A 327 -12.95 1.58 29.15
N HIS A 328 -13.51 1.38 27.95
CA HIS A 328 -13.33 2.26 26.81
C HIS A 328 -13.80 3.69 27.07
N LYS A 329 -15.07 3.80 27.48
CA LYS A 329 -15.73 5.10 27.62
C LYS A 329 -15.18 5.91 28.79
N VAL A 330 -14.58 5.28 29.80
CA VAL A 330 -13.95 5.97 30.95
C VAL A 330 -12.44 6.17 30.84
N GLY A 331 -11.85 5.86 29.68
CA GLY A 331 -10.44 6.15 29.41
C GLY A 331 -9.44 5.14 29.98
N PHE A 332 -9.89 4.00 30.51
CA PHE A 332 -9.01 2.99 31.13
C PHE A 332 -8.50 1.94 30.14
N ALA A 333 -9.17 1.77 29.01
CA ALA A 333 -8.75 0.89 27.94
C ALA A 333 -9.22 1.46 26.61
N GLN A 334 -8.61 1.11 25.47
CA GLN A 334 -9.00 1.71 24.20
C GLN A 334 -9.02 0.67 23.10
N GLU A 335 -10.11 0.64 22.34
CA GLU A 335 -10.24 -0.19 21.14
C GLU A 335 -9.22 0.27 20.10
N PHE A 336 -8.70 -0.67 19.33
CA PHE A 336 -7.62 -0.40 18.38
C PHE A 336 -7.78 -1.22 17.10
N ASP A 337 -7.16 -0.75 16.04
CA ASP A 337 -7.09 -1.48 14.79
C ASP A 337 -5.92 -2.47 14.83
N MET A 338 -6.09 -3.60 14.18
CA MET A 338 -5.09 -4.65 14.01
C MET A 338 -4.81 -4.82 12.52
N LYS A 339 -3.54 -4.90 12.14
CA LYS A 339 -3.16 -5.17 10.75
C LYS A 339 -1.83 -5.88 10.64
N GLY A 340 -1.63 -6.64 9.57
CA GLY A 340 -0.34 -7.24 9.28
C GLY A 340 -0.28 -7.79 7.87
N SER A 341 0.95 -8.09 7.45
CA SER A 341 1.27 -8.75 6.19
C SER A 341 2.27 -9.86 6.44
N SER A 342 2.13 -10.99 5.74
CA SER A 342 3.09 -12.10 5.81
C SER A 342 4.39 -11.78 5.08
N SER A 343 5.39 -12.62 5.29
CA SER A 343 6.50 -12.82 4.38
C SER A 343 6.03 -13.12 2.95
N THR A 344 6.95 -13.00 1.99
CA THR A 344 6.65 -13.25 0.57
C THR A 344 6.66 -14.75 0.28
N HIS A 345 5.57 -15.23 -0.30
CA HIS A 345 5.44 -16.58 -0.83
C HIS A 345 5.61 -16.58 -2.35
N GLN A 346 6.15 -17.69 -2.87
CA GLN A 346 6.33 -17.89 -4.31
C GLN A 346 5.48 -19.06 -4.81
N HIS A 347 4.90 -18.88 -5.99
CA HIS A 347 4.13 -19.91 -6.68
C HIS A 347 4.44 -19.92 -8.17
N ASP A 348 4.74 -21.11 -8.72
CA ASP A 348 4.93 -21.28 -10.16
C ASP A 348 3.56 -21.43 -10.84
N LEU A 349 3.15 -20.37 -11.54
CA LEU A 349 1.88 -20.35 -12.27
C LEU A 349 1.92 -21.19 -13.55
N GLY A 350 3.11 -21.63 -13.98
CA GLY A 350 3.33 -22.59 -15.05
C GLY A 350 3.11 -24.05 -14.64
N SER A 351 3.19 -24.34 -13.34
CA SER A 351 3.14 -25.68 -12.77
C SER A 351 1.70 -26.18 -12.53
N PRO A 352 1.43 -27.50 -12.67
CA PRO A 352 0.16 -28.08 -12.24
C PRO A 352 0.06 -28.24 -10.70
N THR A 353 1.13 -27.96 -9.96
CA THR A 353 1.14 -28.06 -8.50
C THR A 353 0.20 -27.01 -7.89
N PRO A 354 -0.64 -27.37 -6.91
CA PRO A 354 -1.45 -26.39 -6.19
C PRO A 354 -0.59 -25.34 -5.47
N PRO A 355 -1.07 -24.08 -5.32
CA PRO A 355 -0.37 -23.08 -4.54
C PRO A 355 -0.22 -23.56 -3.09
N THR A 356 0.98 -23.38 -2.55
CA THR A 356 1.27 -23.69 -1.14
C THR A 356 1.75 -22.42 -0.47
N THR A 357 1.14 -22.06 0.65
CA THR A 357 1.57 -20.94 1.48
C THR A 357 2.40 -21.52 2.63
N THR A 358 3.71 -21.61 2.45
CA THR A 358 4.63 -22.06 3.52
C THR A 358 5.06 -20.85 4.35
N PRO A 359 4.69 -20.76 5.64
CA PRO A 359 5.10 -19.66 6.51
C PRO A 359 6.58 -19.76 6.86
N GLU A 360 7.24 -18.63 7.08
CA GLU A 360 8.58 -18.63 7.67
C GLU A 360 8.52 -19.15 9.12
N ASP A 361 9.42 -20.06 9.48
CA ASP A 361 9.56 -20.54 10.86
C ASP A 361 10.52 -19.62 11.61
N HIS A 362 9.96 -18.64 12.33
CA HIS A 362 10.74 -17.67 13.10
C HIS A 362 11.36 -18.22 14.40
N GLY A 363 11.28 -19.53 14.64
CA GLY A 363 11.82 -20.15 15.85
C GLY A 363 10.92 -19.89 17.06
N ARG A 364 10.22 -20.93 17.51
CA ARG A 364 9.19 -20.85 18.54
C ARG A 364 9.79 -20.97 19.94
N GLU A 365 9.58 -19.98 20.80
CA GLU A 365 9.58 -20.26 22.25
C GLU A 365 8.18 -20.12 22.85
N GLY A 366 7.30 -19.30 22.29
CA GLY A 366 5.94 -19.06 22.81
C GLY A 366 5.93 -18.46 24.22
N THR A 367 7.08 -18.05 24.75
CA THR A 367 7.23 -17.44 26.06
C THR A 367 7.15 -15.92 25.99
N ARG A 368 7.09 -15.25 27.15
CA ARG A 368 7.09 -13.78 27.26
C ARG A 368 8.31 -13.13 26.59
N GLY A 369 9.40 -13.86 26.38
CA GLY A 369 10.63 -13.40 25.73
C GLY A 369 10.72 -13.70 24.24
N ASP A 370 9.67 -14.27 23.63
CA ASP A 370 9.68 -14.63 22.22
C ASP A 370 9.70 -13.37 21.32
N VAL A 371 10.71 -13.28 20.47
CA VAL A 371 10.92 -12.18 19.50
C VAL A 371 9.82 -12.13 18.44
N SER A 372 9.12 -13.24 18.19
CA SER A 372 7.93 -13.32 17.31
C SER A 372 6.68 -12.67 17.93
N ARG A 373 6.75 -12.15 19.16
CA ARG A 373 5.68 -11.31 19.73
C ARG A 373 5.53 -9.95 19.01
N GLY A 374 6.41 -9.65 18.06
CA GLY A 374 6.54 -8.38 17.35
C GLY A 374 7.72 -7.62 17.92
N GLU A 375 8.70 -7.29 17.08
CA GLU A 375 9.85 -6.47 17.48
C GLU A 375 9.37 -5.16 18.11
N GLU A 376 9.86 -4.89 19.32
CA GLU A 376 9.93 -3.57 19.98
C GLU A 376 10.77 -2.60 19.12
N LYS A 377 10.33 -2.21 17.91
CA LYS A 377 11.02 -1.17 17.12
C LYS A 377 10.88 0.25 17.68
N ASN A 378 10.65 0.39 18.98
CA ASN A 378 10.78 1.62 19.77
C ASN A 378 11.01 1.28 21.26
N ARG A 379 12.20 0.79 21.62
CA ARG A 379 12.81 1.17 22.90
C ARG A 379 13.55 2.47 22.76
#